data_AF-A0A962TZD0-F1
#
_entry.id   AF-A0A962TZD0-F1
#
_cell.length_a   1.000
_cell.length_b   1.000
_cell.length_c   1.000
_cell.angle_alpha   90.00
_cell.angle_beta   90.00
_cell.angle_gamma   90.00
#
_symmetry.space_group_name_H-M   'P 1'
#
loop_
_entity.id
_entity.type
_entity.pdbx_description
1 polymer ?
#
loop_
_entity_poly.entity_id
_entity_poly.type
_entity_poly.pdbx_seq_one_letter_code
_entity_poly.pdbx_strand_id
1 'polypeptide(L)'
;MQKTRDSVRPSTTSERRPSPAMGPGLHRLLAVVLVLFGLLALNGLYLATVTWLEWSAGRLFQDLFYQWMFLAHLLLGLVLLLPALTFGTLHLRKAWNNPNRRAVHLGLGVYALGLCLLLSGVLLIRFDFFHLRDPLARASLYWLHALGGLFVVGAFILHRRAGRLFRWRRGLGWGLAAGTVLAATLTVLTQRQPPGEDPVADAQRPFAPALLQIAGVQRIAPDSLMMDAYCKECHADVHAQWSESAHRFSSFNNPAYRASVLETMQVVRERDGDHGQARLCAGCHDLVPLLSGRFDRADFDPDLDRTAQAGLTCTVCHAITAVNSPRGNADYTVTPPQHYPFVDTDHAVLQWLNRQLIKAKPAFHKQTFLKPVHRSAAFCSGCHKVHLPQSLNGYKWLRGQNHFDSFALSGVSGQGASSFYYPPQAVGRCAQCHMPLQPSDDFAANHFDDSGELK
;
A
#
# COMPACT_ATOMS: atom_id res chain seq x y z
N MET A 1 80.89 63.55 25.22
CA MET A 1 79.77 63.25 26.13
C MET A 1 78.56 62.86 25.30
N GLN A 2 78.28 61.56 25.24
CA GLN A 2 77.31 60.89 24.37
C GLN A 2 75.89 61.06 24.94
N LYS A 3 74.96 61.58 24.13
CA LYS A 3 73.54 61.75 24.51
C LYS A 3 72.82 60.41 24.36
N THR A 4 72.19 59.95 25.43
CA THR A 4 71.45 58.69 25.57
C THR A 4 70.24 58.64 24.64
N ARG A 5 70.07 57.51 23.92
CA ARG A 5 68.84 57.13 23.21
C ARG A 5 68.13 56.06 24.04
N ASP A 6 66.94 56.40 24.52
CA ASP A 6 66.05 55.45 25.17
C ASP A 6 65.51 54.44 24.16
N SER A 7 65.69 53.15 24.47
CA SER A 7 65.18 52.02 23.69
C SER A 7 63.72 51.74 24.06
N VAL A 8 62.79 52.09 23.17
CA VAL A 8 61.39 51.65 23.24
C VAL A 8 61.31 50.18 22.83
N ARG A 9 60.87 49.30 23.75
CA ARG A 9 60.52 47.91 23.46
C ARG A 9 59.22 47.85 22.63
N PRO A 10 59.16 47.07 21.54
CA PRO A 10 57.90 46.82 20.85
C PRO A 10 57.03 45.87 21.69
N SER A 11 55.82 46.30 22.01
CA SER A 11 54.77 45.46 22.59
C SER A 11 54.29 44.46 21.54
N THR A 12 54.59 43.18 21.73
CA THR A 12 54.01 42.10 20.93
C THR A 12 52.58 41.87 21.40
N THR A 13 51.62 42.57 20.81
CA THR A 13 50.21 42.18 20.88
C THR A 13 50.07 40.85 20.13
N SER A 14 49.89 39.76 20.89
CA SER A 14 49.48 38.46 20.36
C SER A 14 48.11 38.62 19.71
N GLU A 15 48.07 38.86 18.41
CA GLU A 15 46.86 38.70 17.61
C GLU A 15 46.44 37.23 17.70
N ARG A 16 45.47 36.94 18.58
CA ARG A 16 44.76 35.66 18.57
C ARG A 16 44.12 35.49 17.19
N ARG A 17 44.75 34.69 16.31
CA ARG A 17 44.15 34.27 15.05
C ARG A 17 42.74 33.74 15.34
N PRO A 18 41.69 34.25 14.68
CA PRO A 18 40.34 33.77 14.92
C PRO A 18 40.28 32.26 14.69
N SER A 19 39.83 31.52 15.70
CA SER A 19 39.67 30.08 15.60
C SER A 19 38.78 29.76 14.40
N PRO A 20 39.18 28.86 13.49
CA PRO A 20 38.37 28.54 12.32
C PRO A 20 36.99 28.05 12.76
N ALA A 21 35.94 28.57 12.12
CA ALA A 21 34.54 28.27 12.46
C ALA A 21 34.19 26.75 12.37
N MET A 22 35.05 25.95 11.73
CA MET A 22 34.89 24.51 11.59
C MET A 22 36.03 23.75 12.30
N GLY A 23 35.75 23.22 13.49
CA GLY A 23 36.64 22.29 14.20
C GLY A 23 36.52 20.85 13.68
N PRO A 24 37.42 19.93 14.06
CA PRO A 24 37.42 18.54 13.57
C PRO A 24 36.12 17.77 13.92
N GLY A 25 35.55 17.97 15.11
CA GLY A 25 34.26 17.37 15.48
C GLY A 25 33.10 17.87 14.60
N LEU A 26 33.06 19.17 14.29
CA LEU A 26 32.02 19.77 13.46
C LEU A 26 32.13 19.33 11.99
N HIS A 27 33.34 19.01 11.51
CA HIS A 27 33.54 18.39 10.20
C HIS A 27 32.98 16.97 10.12
N ARG A 28 33.17 16.14 11.16
CA ARG A 28 32.59 14.79 11.20
C ARG A 28 31.07 14.86 11.23
N LEU A 29 30.51 15.73 12.07
CA LEU A 29 29.06 15.92 12.14
C LEU A 29 28.48 16.41 10.81
N LEU A 30 29.14 17.37 10.14
CA LEU A 30 28.75 17.79 8.78
C LEU A 30 28.76 16.63 7.80
N ALA A 31 29.76 15.75 7.84
CA ALA A 31 29.83 14.60 6.95
C ALA A 31 28.64 13.66 7.17
N VAL A 32 28.28 13.38 8.43
CA VAL A 32 27.08 12.60 8.78
C VAL A 32 25.81 13.27 8.23
N VAL A 33 25.62 14.56 8.48
CA VAL A 33 24.45 15.33 7.99
C VAL A 33 24.37 15.28 6.46
N LEU A 34 25.48 15.48 5.74
CA LEU A 34 25.50 15.47 4.29
C LEU A 34 25.21 14.08 3.70
N VAL A 35 25.71 13.01 4.33
CA VAL A 35 25.43 11.63 3.87
C VAL A 35 23.96 11.30 4.09
N LEU A 36 23.43 11.55 5.29
CA LEU A 36 22.03 11.31 5.60
C LEU A 36 21.09 12.13 4.69
N PHE A 37 21.38 13.42 4.51
CA PHE A 37 20.61 14.27 3.59
C PHE A 37 20.71 13.78 2.14
N GLY A 38 21.89 13.35 1.69
CA GLY A 38 22.07 12.80 0.34
C GLY A 38 21.24 11.54 0.11
N LEU A 39 21.27 10.59 1.05
CA LEU A 39 20.44 9.38 0.98
C LEU A 39 18.94 9.72 1.00
N LEU A 40 18.53 10.64 1.88
CA LEU A 40 17.15 11.11 1.97
C LEU A 40 16.71 11.79 0.68
N ALA A 41 17.59 12.57 0.03
CA ALA A 41 17.30 13.23 -1.24
C ALA A 41 17.17 12.22 -2.40
N LEU A 42 18.02 11.20 -2.47
CA LEU A 42 17.90 10.13 -3.48
C LEU A 42 16.59 9.34 -3.31
N ASN A 43 16.26 8.99 -2.06
CA ASN A 43 15.03 8.28 -1.75
C ASN A 43 13.79 9.18 -2.01
N GLY A 44 13.83 10.45 -1.61
CA GLY A 44 12.78 11.43 -1.91
C GLY A 44 12.59 11.66 -3.42
N LEU A 45 13.68 11.65 -4.21
CA LEU A 45 13.62 11.71 -5.66
C LEU A 45 12.85 10.51 -6.24
N TYR A 46 13.16 9.29 -5.80
CA TYR A 46 12.41 8.09 -6.20
C TYR A 46 10.90 8.25 -5.90
N LEU A 47 10.54 8.64 -4.67
CA LEU A 47 9.14 8.80 -4.25
C LEU A 47 8.41 9.90 -5.05
N ALA A 48 9.09 11.03 -5.31
CA ALA A 48 8.57 12.12 -6.10
C ALA A 48 8.38 11.72 -7.57
N THR A 49 9.33 10.96 -8.15
CA THR A 49 9.22 10.42 -9.52
C THR A 49 8.03 9.49 -9.65
N VAL A 50 7.82 8.57 -8.69
CA VAL A 50 6.64 7.69 -8.68
C VAL A 50 5.37 8.54 -8.65
N THR A 51 5.29 9.51 -7.73
CA THR A 51 4.11 10.38 -7.59
C THR A 51 3.83 11.19 -8.85
N TRP A 52 4.88 11.72 -9.49
CA TRP A 52 4.76 12.44 -10.76
C TRP A 52 4.29 11.52 -11.90
N LEU A 53 4.81 10.30 -11.99
CA LEU A 53 4.37 9.31 -12.97
C LEU A 53 2.89 8.96 -12.77
N GLU A 54 2.46 8.73 -11.53
CA GLU A 54 1.06 8.45 -11.19
C GLU A 54 0.14 9.58 -11.65
N TRP A 55 0.54 10.83 -11.39
CA TRP A 55 -0.20 12.01 -11.84
C TRP A 55 -0.24 12.13 -13.36
N SER A 56 0.88 11.89 -14.05
CA SER A 56 0.97 12.02 -15.52
C SER A 56 0.26 10.90 -16.28
N ALA A 57 0.26 9.67 -15.74
CA ALA A 57 -0.27 8.50 -16.41
C ALA A 57 -1.69 8.14 -15.97
N GLY A 58 -2.22 8.79 -14.92
CA GLY A 58 -3.54 8.51 -14.36
C GLY A 58 -3.69 7.11 -13.76
N ARG A 59 -2.58 6.45 -13.41
CA ARG A 59 -2.57 5.09 -12.83
C ARG A 59 -1.63 4.99 -11.63
N LEU A 60 -1.94 4.09 -10.70
CA LEU A 60 -1.10 3.83 -9.52
C LEU A 60 0.12 2.98 -9.87
N PHE A 61 1.26 3.37 -9.30
CA PHE A 61 2.57 2.70 -9.40
C PHE A 61 3.13 2.28 -8.05
N GLN A 62 2.54 2.75 -6.95
CA GLN A 62 2.90 2.35 -5.59
C GLN A 62 2.74 0.84 -5.38
N ASP A 63 3.85 0.15 -5.11
CA ASP A 63 3.92 -1.27 -4.80
C ASP A 63 4.53 -1.49 -3.39
N LEU A 64 4.79 -2.75 -3.04
CA LEU A 64 5.48 -3.08 -1.79
C LEU A 64 6.86 -2.40 -1.66
N PHE A 65 7.61 -2.29 -2.77
CA PHE A 65 8.92 -1.62 -2.76
C PHE A 65 8.77 -0.12 -2.46
N TYR A 66 7.76 0.55 -3.03
CA TYR A 66 7.43 1.92 -2.67
C TYR A 66 7.16 2.07 -1.18
N GLN A 67 6.43 1.14 -0.54
CA GLN A 67 6.15 1.22 0.90
C GLN A 67 7.42 1.10 1.74
N TRP A 68 8.37 0.24 1.34
CA TRP A 68 9.69 0.18 1.97
C TRP A 68 10.50 1.45 1.78
N MET A 69 10.49 2.03 0.57
CA MET A 69 11.16 3.30 0.30
C MET A 69 10.53 4.46 1.08
N PHE A 70 9.20 4.46 1.23
CA PHE A 70 8.49 5.44 2.04
C PHE A 70 8.86 5.31 3.53
N LEU A 71 8.89 4.09 4.08
CA LEU A 71 9.36 3.85 5.45
C LEU A 71 10.82 4.31 5.63
N ALA A 72 11.70 3.99 4.67
CA ALA A 72 13.09 4.44 4.69
C ALA A 72 13.18 5.98 4.70
N HIS A 73 12.34 6.68 3.93
CA HIS A 73 12.26 8.15 3.95
C HIS A 73 11.96 8.68 5.36
N LEU A 74 10.94 8.12 6.01
CA LEU A 74 10.51 8.53 7.34
C LEU A 74 11.62 8.30 8.37
N LEU A 75 12.22 7.10 8.38
CA LEU A 75 13.29 6.76 9.31
C LEU A 75 14.55 7.62 9.09
N LEU A 76 14.98 7.79 7.84
CA LEU A 76 16.12 8.65 7.50
C LEU A 76 15.86 10.11 7.89
N GLY A 77 14.64 10.61 7.66
CA GLY A 77 14.24 11.95 8.06
C GLY A 77 14.30 12.15 9.57
N LEU A 78 13.74 11.21 10.34
CA LEU A 78 13.77 11.24 11.81
C LEU A 78 15.21 11.17 12.36
N VAL A 79 16.04 10.29 11.80
CA VAL A 79 17.45 10.16 12.18
C VAL A 79 18.24 11.43 11.84
N LEU A 80 17.92 12.11 10.74
CA LEU A 80 18.57 13.35 10.32
C LEU A 80 18.24 14.55 11.23
N LEU A 81 17.08 14.57 11.89
CA LEU A 81 16.63 15.70 12.72
C LEU A 81 17.70 16.14 13.73
N LEU A 82 18.13 15.24 14.63
CA LEU A 82 19.03 15.60 15.72
C LEU A 82 20.42 16.03 15.23
N PRO A 83 21.11 15.30 14.33
CA PRO A 83 22.38 15.74 13.78
C PRO A 83 22.29 17.07 13.03
N ALA A 84 21.23 17.30 12.24
CA ALA A 84 21.06 18.52 11.47
C ALA A 84 20.83 19.75 12.37
N LEU A 85 19.96 19.63 13.38
CA LEU A 85 19.72 20.68 14.36
C LEU A 85 20.98 20.99 15.17
N THR A 86 21.67 19.94 15.65
CA THR A 86 22.91 20.09 16.43
C THR A 86 24.01 20.75 15.58
N PHE A 87 24.18 20.31 14.33
CA PHE A 87 25.16 20.91 13.43
C PHE A 87 24.83 22.38 13.15
N GLY A 88 23.59 22.65 12.73
CA GLY A 88 23.17 23.98 12.32
C GLY A 88 23.29 25.00 13.45
N THR A 89 22.82 24.66 14.66
CA THR A 89 22.93 25.54 15.84
C THR A 89 24.38 25.80 16.24
N LEU A 90 25.22 24.77 16.35
CA LEU A 90 26.63 24.92 16.73
C LEU A 90 27.43 25.67 15.66
N HIS A 91 27.16 25.41 14.39
CA HIS A 91 27.81 26.10 13.27
C HIS A 91 27.42 27.58 13.24
N LEU A 92 26.13 27.90 13.37
CA LEU A 92 25.64 29.28 13.39
C LEU A 92 26.24 30.08 14.57
N ARG A 93 26.25 29.49 15.78
CA ARG A 93 26.86 30.14 16.97
C ARG A 93 28.33 30.49 16.74
N LYS A 94 29.11 29.59 16.14
CA LYS A 94 30.54 29.83 15.85
C LYS A 94 30.76 30.80 14.69
N ALA A 95 29.86 30.80 13.71
CA ALA A 95 29.97 31.63 12.51
C ALA A 95 29.37 33.03 12.68
N TRP A 96 28.61 33.30 13.75
CA TRP A 96 27.86 34.55 13.94
C TRP A 96 28.71 35.82 13.85
N ASN A 97 29.93 35.75 14.37
CA ASN A 97 30.88 36.87 14.39
C ASN A 97 31.82 36.87 13.17
N ASN A 98 31.56 36.07 12.14
CA ASN A 98 32.39 36.03 10.95
C ASN A 98 32.28 37.36 10.17
N PRO A 99 33.42 37.97 9.74
CA PRO A 99 33.40 39.24 9.00
C PRO A 99 32.66 39.15 7.65
N ASN A 100 32.58 37.97 7.03
CA ASN A 100 31.80 37.78 5.81
C ASN A 100 30.30 37.62 6.12
N ARG A 101 29.61 38.76 6.30
CA ARG A 101 28.17 38.81 6.61
C ARG A 101 27.29 38.13 5.57
N ARG A 102 27.68 38.18 4.29
CA ARG A 102 26.95 37.48 3.20
C ARG A 102 26.93 35.97 3.44
N ALA A 103 28.07 35.37 3.81
CA ALA A 103 28.13 33.95 4.11
C ALA A 103 27.30 33.57 5.36
N VAL A 104 27.25 34.44 6.38
CA VAL A 104 26.43 34.24 7.57
C VAL A 104 24.93 34.26 7.24
N HIS A 105 24.45 35.27 6.50
CA HIS A 105 23.04 35.36 6.11
C HIS A 105 22.60 34.19 5.23
N LEU A 106 23.43 33.78 4.25
CA LEU A 106 23.14 32.59 3.44
C LEU A 106 23.14 31.32 4.29
N GLY A 107 24.02 31.22 5.29
CA GLY A 107 24.04 30.09 6.23
C GLY A 107 22.79 30.03 7.10
N LEU A 108 22.32 31.18 7.58
CA LEU A 108 21.03 31.29 8.29
C LEU A 108 19.88 30.88 7.39
N GLY A 109 19.88 31.29 6.11
CA GLY A 109 18.88 30.88 5.12
C GLY A 109 18.84 29.36 4.91
N VAL A 110 20.01 28.71 4.77
CA VAL A 110 20.09 27.24 4.69
C VAL A 110 19.53 26.58 5.94
N TYR A 111 19.89 27.10 7.13
CA TYR A 111 19.42 26.54 8.39
C TYR A 111 17.90 26.69 8.55
N ALA A 112 17.35 27.87 8.23
CA ALA A 112 15.91 28.13 8.28
C ALA A 112 15.14 27.26 7.28
N LEU A 113 15.58 27.20 6.02
CA LEU A 113 14.96 26.33 5.00
C LEU A 113 15.05 24.85 5.39
N GLY A 114 16.19 24.42 5.92
CA GLY A 114 16.36 23.06 6.44
C GLY A 114 15.42 22.74 7.59
N LEU A 115 15.21 23.70 8.52
CA LEU A 115 14.24 23.55 9.60
C LEU A 115 12.81 23.46 9.06
N CYS A 116 12.42 24.32 8.11
CA CYS A 116 11.11 24.25 7.46
C CYS A 116 10.90 22.91 6.72
N LEU A 117 11.94 22.39 6.05
CA LEU A 117 11.89 21.09 5.38
C LEU A 117 11.69 19.95 6.38
N LEU A 118 12.42 19.95 7.48
CA LEU A 118 12.30 18.94 8.54
C LEU A 118 10.94 19.02 9.24
N LEU A 119 10.48 20.23 9.58
CA LEU A 119 9.18 20.47 10.19
C LEU A 119 8.03 20.05 9.27
N SER A 120 8.08 20.41 7.98
CA SER A 120 7.07 19.96 7.01
C SER A 120 7.04 18.44 6.88
N GLY A 121 8.20 17.77 6.94
CA GLY A 121 8.28 16.31 6.96
C GLY A 121 7.55 15.71 8.16
N VAL A 122 7.79 16.25 9.37
CA VAL A 122 7.12 15.80 10.61
C VAL A 122 5.61 16.08 10.55
N LEU A 123 5.19 17.24 10.05
CA LEU A 123 3.78 17.61 9.91
C LEU A 123 3.01 16.74 8.90
N LEU A 124 3.71 16.13 7.94
CA LEU A 124 3.10 15.20 6.97
C LEU A 124 2.91 13.78 7.54
N ILE A 125 3.53 13.46 8.68
CA ILE A 125 3.31 12.20 9.40
C ILE A 125 1.91 12.23 10.02
N ARG A 126 1.17 11.12 9.89
CA ARG A 126 -0.10 10.94 10.57
C ARG A 126 0.18 10.34 11.95
N PHE A 127 -0.01 11.11 13.00
CA PHE A 127 -0.04 10.60 14.36
C PHE A 127 -1.48 10.37 14.78
N ASP A 128 -1.71 9.45 15.73
CA ASP A 128 -3.06 9.17 16.23
C ASP A 128 -3.68 10.41 16.90
N PHE A 129 -2.86 11.30 17.50
CA PHE A 129 -3.29 12.57 18.10
C PHE A 129 -3.30 13.76 17.14
N PHE A 130 -2.67 13.65 15.96
CA PHE A 130 -2.58 14.76 14.99
C PHE A 130 -2.45 14.24 13.56
N HIS A 131 -3.39 14.63 12.70
CA HIS A 131 -3.28 14.43 11.27
C HIS A 131 -4.02 15.54 10.51
N LEU A 132 -3.39 16.05 9.46
CA LEU A 132 -4.01 16.99 8.52
C LEU A 132 -5.10 16.26 7.71
N ARG A 133 -6.37 16.58 8.00
CA ARG A 133 -7.56 16.03 7.33
C ARG A 133 -7.86 16.72 6.00
N ASP A 134 -7.64 18.03 5.92
CA ASP A 134 -7.94 18.81 4.72
C ASP A 134 -7.07 18.37 3.53
N PRO A 135 -7.68 17.88 2.43
CA PRO A 135 -6.94 17.36 1.28
C PRO A 135 -6.05 18.40 0.61
N LEU A 136 -6.52 19.64 0.50
CA LEU A 136 -5.82 20.73 -0.19
C LEU A 136 -4.60 21.20 0.60
N ALA A 137 -4.74 21.40 1.92
CA ALA A 137 -3.67 21.78 2.82
C ALA A 137 -2.58 20.69 2.86
N ARG A 138 -2.98 19.43 2.92
CA ARG A 138 -2.05 18.29 2.88
C ARG A 138 -1.29 18.22 1.56
N ALA A 139 -1.99 18.36 0.42
CA ALA A 139 -1.38 18.35 -0.90
C ALA A 139 -0.39 19.52 -1.06
N SER A 140 -0.76 20.71 -0.60
CA SER A 140 0.10 21.89 -0.61
C SER A 140 1.36 21.68 0.23
N LEU A 141 1.22 21.19 1.46
CA LEU A 141 2.36 20.89 2.34
C LEU A 141 3.27 19.81 1.74
N TYR A 142 2.70 18.79 1.10
CA TYR A 142 3.46 17.75 0.41
C TYR A 142 4.33 18.32 -0.72
N TRP A 143 3.76 19.15 -1.60
CA TRP A 143 4.52 19.77 -2.68
C TRP A 143 5.57 20.76 -2.17
N LEU A 144 5.24 21.54 -1.14
CA LEU A 144 6.21 22.41 -0.47
C LEU A 144 7.37 21.62 0.13
N HIS A 145 7.10 20.46 0.75
CA HIS A 145 8.12 19.58 1.28
C HIS A 145 9.00 18.99 0.16
N ALA A 146 8.39 18.45 -0.89
CA ALA A 146 9.09 17.85 -2.02
C ALA A 146 10.00 18.87 -2.74
N LEU A 147 9.50 20.07 -3.01
CA LEU A 147 10.29 21.15 -3.62
C LEU A 147 11.28 21.79 -2.65
N GLY A 148 10.96 21.79 -1.35
CA GLY A 148 11.80 22.30 -0.25
C GLY A 148 13.21 21.70 -0.26
N GLY A 149 13.34 20.41 -0.59
CA GLY A 149 14.63 19.75 -0.76
C GLY A 149 15.52 20.43 -1.81
N LEU A 150 14.96 20.82 -2.96
CA LEU A 150 15.68 21.51 -4.02
C LEU A 150 16.12 22.92 -3.58
N PHE A 151 15.25 23.64 -2.86
CA PHE A 151 15.59 24.96 -2.31
C PHE A 151 16.71 24.88 -1.29
N VAL A 152 16.73 23.87 -0.41
CA VAL A 152 17.83 23.65 0.55
C VAL A 152 19.14 23.36 -0.18
N VAL A 153 19.13 22.53 -1.23
CA VAL A 153 20.33 22.25 -2.05
C VAL A 153 20.83 23.53 -2.72
N GLY A 154 19.95 24.31 -3.35
CA GLY A 154 20.30 25.58 -3.99
C GLY A 154 20.89 26.59 -3.01
N ALA A 155 20.23 26.78 -1.86
CA ALA A 155 20.71 27.66 -0.79
C ALA A 155 22.08 27.19 -0.25
N PHE A 156 22.29 25.88 -0.10
CA PHE A 156 23.57 25.32 0.35
C PHE A 156 24.70 25.60 -0.65
N ILE A 157 24.43 25.47 -1.95
CA ILE A 157 25.41 25.80 -3.01
C ILE A 157 25.78 27.28 -2.94
N LEU A 158 24.80 28.18 -2.79
CA LEU A 158 25.03 29.63 -2.66
C LEU A 158 25.85 29.95 -1.40
N HIS A 159 25.49 29.37 -0.25
CA HIS A 159 26.23 29.53 1.00
C HIS A 159 27.70 29.09 0.86
N ARG A 160 27.96 27.95 0.20
CA ARG A 160 29.33 27.45 0.01
C ARG A 160 30.14 28.29 -0.98
N ARG A 161 29.50 28.83 -2.02
CA ARG A 161 30.14 29.78 -2.96
C ARG A 161 30.55 31.08 -2.28
N ALA A 162 29.73 31.60 -1.36
CA ALA A 162 30.03 32.82 -0.61
C ALA A 162 31.16 32.65 0.44
N GLY A 163 31.43 31.40 0.87
CA GLY A 163 32.48 31.06 1.82
C GLY A 163 33.74 30.49 1.16
N ARG A 164 33.95 29.17 1.30
CA ARG A 164 35.08 28.44 0.70
C ARG A 164 34.58 27.55 -0.43
N LEU A 165 35.21 27.66 -1.60
CA LEU A 165 34.83 26.93 -2.82
C LEU A 165 34.57 25.44 -2.55
N PHE A 166 33.39 25.01 -3.00
CA PHE A 166 32.91 23.65 -2.87
C PHE A 166 33.75 22.70 -3.75
N ARG A 167 34.20 21.57 -3.18
CA ARG A 167 34.90 20.53 -3.96
C ARG A 167 33.87 19.77 -4.82
N TRP A 168 33.63 20.27 -6.03
CA TRP A 168 32.63 19.78 -6.98
C TRP A 168 32.63 18.27 -7.22
N ARG A 169 33.80 17.60 -7.12
CA ARG A 169 33.92 16.15 -7.30
C ARG A 169 32.94 15.32 -6.45
N ARG A 170 32.71 15.71 -5.19
CA ARG A 170 31.76 15.00 -4.31
C ARG A 170 30.30 15.30 -4.67
N GLY A 171 30.00 16.53 -5.10
CA GLY A 171 28.67 16.89 -5.61
C GLY A 171 28.34 16.17 -6.92
N LEU A 172 29.32 15.98 -7.80
CA LEU A 172 29.18 15.22 -9.04
C LEU A 172 28.75 13.77 -8.77
N GLY A 173 29.35 13.12 -7.76
CA GLY A 173 28.97 11.75 -7.38
C GLY A 173 27.50 11.62 -6.97
N TRP A 174 27.00 12.54 -6.13
CA TRP A 174 25.58 12.58 -5.76
C TRP A 174 24.67 12.93 -6.94
N GLY A 175 25.10 13.83 -7.82
CA GLY A 175 24.36 14.16 -9.05
C GLY A 175 24.24 12.97 -10.00
N LEU A 176 25.32 12.21 -10.19
CA LEU A 176 25.31 10.97 -10.97
C LEU A 176 24.38 9.93 -10.33
N ALA A 177 24.47 9.72 -9.01
CA ALA A 177 23.58 8.81 -8.30
C ALA A 177 22.10 9.21 -8.45
N ALA A 178 21.77 10.50 -8.35
CA ALA A 178 20.42 11.01 -8.57
C ALA A 178 19.93 10.76 -10.00
N GLY A 179 20.79 11.03 -11.00
CA GLY A 179 20.49 10.74 -12.40
C GLY A 179 20.25 9.25 -12.65
N THR A 180 21.06 8.37 -12.06
CA THR A 180 20.90 6.92 -12.17
C THR A 180 19.60 6.45 -11.51
N VAL A 181 19.28 6.91 -10.30
CA VAL A 181 18.02 6.55 -9.62
C VAL A 181 16.83 7.00 -10.46
N LEU A 182 16.84 8.24 -10.95
CA LEU A 182 15.76 8.77 -11.80
C LEU A 182 15.60 7.94 -13.07
N ALA A 183 16.69 7.71 -13.81
CA ALA A 183 16.66 6.94 -15.05
C ALA A 183 16.19 5.50 -14.82
N ALA A 184 16.74 4.81 -13.81
CA ALA A 184 16.33 3.44 -13.48
C ALA A 184 14.85 3.37 -13.09
N THR A 185 14.37 4.31 -12.27
CA THR A 185 12.97 4.37 -11.84
C THR A 185 12.04 4.58 -13.03
N LEU A 186 12.36 5.54 -13.91
CA LEU A 186 11.57 5.80 -15.11
C LEU A 186 11.57 4.57 -16.04
N THR A 187 12.71 3.94 -16.29
CA THR A 187 12.81 2.75 -17.16
C THR A 187 11.99 1.60 -16.60
N VAL A 188 12.15 1.25 -15.32
CA VAL A 188 11.44 0.12 -14.70
C VAL A 188 9.93 0.38 -14.68
N LEU A 189 9.49 1.56 -14.24
CA LEU A 189 8.06 1.82 -14.06
C LEU A 189 7.31 2.00 -15.37
N THR A 190 7.92 2.62 -16.38
CA THR A 190 7.26 2.78 -17.69
C THR A 190 7.14 1.46 -18.45
N GLN A 191 8.05 0.50 -18.20
CA GLN A 191 7.98 -0.85 -18.75
C GLN A 191 7.00 -1.76 -18.00
N ARG A 192 6.62 -1.42 -16.77
CA ARG A 192 5.61 -2.20 -16.03
C ARG A 192 4.25 -2.01 -16.67
N GLN A 193 3.72 -3.10 -17.21
CA GLN A 193 2.32 -3.19 -17.59
C GLN A 193 1.44 -2.97 -16.35
N PRO A 194 0.29 -2.29 -16.50
CA PRO A 194 -0.68 -2.24 -15.41
C PRO A 194 -1.03 -3.68 -15.01
N PRO A 195 -1.23 -3.98 -13.71
CA PRO A 195 -1.79 -5.26 -13.31
C PRO A 195 -3.17 -5.39 -13.96
N GLY A 196 -3.22 -6.12 -15.07
CA GLY A 196 -4.37 -6.25 -15.94
C GLY A 196 -4.23 -7.56 -16.68
N GLU A 197 -5.13 -8.49 -16.35
CA GLU A 197 -5.53 -9.64 -17.14
C GLU A 197 -4.38 -10.29 -17.92
N ASP A 198 -3.33 -10.74 -17.24
CA ASP A 198 -2.52 -11.80 -17.83
C ASP A 198 -3.51 -12.94 -18.12
N PRO A 199 -3.71 -13.35 -19.38
CA PRO A 199 -4.51 -14.51 -19.66
C PRO A 199 -3.80 -15.67 -18.99
N VAL A 200 -4.38 -16.15 -17.89
CA VAL A 200 -3.92 -17.39 -17.27
C VAL A 200 -4.06 -18.45 -18.35
N ALA A 201 -2.91 -18.92 -18.85
CA ALA A 201 -2.87 -19.92 -19.89
C ALA A 201 -3.64 -21.17 -19.44
N ASP A 202 -4.68 -21.51 -20.20
CA ASP A 202 -5.73 -22.52 -20.00
C ASP A 202 -5.24 -23.98 -20.06
N ALA A 203 -4.05 -24.32 -19.56
CA ALA A 203 -3.53 -25.68 -19.75
C ALA A 203 -3.87 -26.65 -18.60
N GLN A 204 -4.04 -26.16 -17.37
CA GLN A 204 -4.38 -26.99 -16.23
C GLN A 204 -5.46 -26.26 -15.44
N ARG A 205 -6.65 -26.86 -15.32
CA ARG A 205 -7.71 -26.40 -14.41
C ARG A 205 -7.53 -27.15 -13.09
N PRO A 206 -6.61 -26.74 -12.20
CA PRO A 206 -6.22 -27.53 -11.03
C PRO A 206 -7.38 -27.75 -10.05
N PHE A 207 -8.38 -26.87 -10.09
CA PHE A 207 -9.55 -26.93 -9.22
C PHE A 207 -10.79 -27.51 -9.90
N ALA A 208 -10.67 -28.05 -11.12
CA ALA A 208 -11.79 -28.67 -11.81
C ALA A 208 -12.48 -29.69 -10.88
N PRO A 209 -13.83 -29.71 -10.85
CA PRO A 209 -14.77 -29.01 -11.73
C PRO A 209 -15.06 -27.53 -11.41
N ALA A 210 -14.52 -26.95 -10.33
CA ALA A 210 -14.53 -25.50 -10.17
C ALA A 210 -13.60 -24.85 -11.21
N LEU A 211 -14.00 -23.70 -11.74
CA LEU A 211 -13.29 -22.99 -12.80
C LEU A 211 -12.32 -21.93 -12.26
N LEU A 212 -12.14 -21.91 -10.93
CA LEU A 212 -11.24 -21.03 -10.20
C LEU A 212 -9.81 -21.14 -10.71
N GLN A 213 -9.09 -20.03 -10.68
CA GLN A 213 -7.65 -19.97 -10.97
C GLN A 213 -6.90 -19.14 -9.93
N ILE A 214 -5.63 -19.48 -9.71
CA ILE A 214 -4.71 -18.67 -8.90
C ILE A 214 -3.64 -18.08 -9.81
N ALA A 215 -3.47 -16.76 -9.75
CA ALA A 215 -2.46 -16.06 -10.53
C ALA A 215 -1.08 -16.19 -9.85
N GLY A 216 -0.08 -16.66 -10.60
CA GLY A 216 1.35 -16.60 -10.24
C GLY A 216 1.84 -17.59 -9.19
N VAL A 217 0.96 -18.28 -8.47
CA VAL A 217 1.32 -19.29 -7.45
C VAL A 217 0.37 -20.50 -7.49
N GLN A 218 0.80 -21.63 -6.93
CA GLN A 218 -0.03 -22.84 -6.86
C GLN A 218 -1.00 -22.87 -5.67
N ARG A 219 -0.62 -22.22 -4.56
CA ARG A 219 -1.38 -22.21 -3.30
C ARG A 219 -1.17 -20.89 -2.57
N ILE A 220 -2.12 -20.52 -1.73
CA ILE A 220 -2.09 -19.32 -0.90
C ILE A 220 -2.06 -19.75 0.58
N ALA A 221 -1.19 -19.14 1.37
CA ALA A 221 -1.12 -19.42 2.81
C ALA A 221 -2.48 -19.15 3.48
N PRO A 222 -2.98 -20.04 4.36
CA PRO A 222 -4.25 -19.80 5.05
C PRO A 222 -4.30 -18.49 5.83
N ASP A 223 -3.20 -18.13 6.52
CA ASP A 223 -3.13 -16.90 7.32
C ASP A 223 -3.39 -15.65 6.47
N SER A 224 -2.82 -15.56 5.27
CA SER A 224 -3.05 -14.41 4.39
C SER A 224 -4.47 -14.35 3.82
N LEU A 225 -5.25 -15.43 3.92
CA LEU A 225 -6.67 -15.45 3.56
C LEU A 225 -7.60 -15.25 4.78
N MET A 226 -7.10 -15.37 6.01
CA MET A 226 -7.90 -15.33 7.25
C MET A 226 -7.60 -14.07 8.08
N MET A 227 -7.57 -12.91 7.42
CA MET A 227 -7.15 -11.63 8.01
C MET A 227 -8.32 -10.81 8.59
N ASP A 228 -9.49 -11.41 8.83
CA ASP A 228 -10.71 -10.67 9.20
C ASP A 228 -10.54 -9.85 10.48
N ALA A 229 -9.82 -10.40 11.48
CA ALA A 229 -9.50 -9.68 12.72
C ALA A 229 -8.60 -8.46 12.49
N TYR A 230 -7.65 -8.56 11.56
CA TYR A 230 -6.79 -7.45 11.15
C TYR A 230 -7.58 -6.38 10.38
N CYS A 231 -8.50 -6.80 9.50
CA CYS A 231 -9.41 -5.90 8.79
C CYS A 231 -10.30 -5.12 9.76
N LYS A 232 -10.84 -5.78 10.79
CA LYS A 232 -11.71 -5.19 11.83
C LYS A 232 -11.09 -3.99 12.54
N GLU A 233 -9.76 -3.92 12.66
CA GLU A 233 -9.08 -2.79 13.33
C GLU A 233 -9.37 -1.43 12.67
N CYS A 234 -9.70 -1.41 11.37
CA CYS A 234 -10.03 -0.19 10.60
C CYS A 234 -11.42 -0.22 9.95
N HIS A 235 -12.09 -1.37 9.96
CA HIS A 235 -13.33 -1.66 9.24
C HIS A 235 -14.32 -2.38 10.17
N ALA A 236 -14.61 -1.80 11.33
CA ALA A 236 -15.37 -2.46 12.37
C ALA A 236 -16.84 -2.64 11.98
N ASP A 237 -17.43 -1.67 11.29
CA ASP A 237 -18.86 -1.66 10.97
C ASP A 237 -19.20 -2.74 9.92
N VAL A 238 -18.41 -2.81 8.84
CA VAL A 238 -18.58 -3.85 7.82
C VAL A 238 -18.19 -5.23 8.34
N HIS A 239 -17.20 -5.33 9.24
CA HIS A 239 -16.88 -6.60 9.88
C HIS A 239 -18.07 -7.10 10.72
N ALA A 240 -18.73 -6.23 11.49
CA ALA A 240 -19.90 -6.60 12.27
C ALA A 240 -20.99 -7.20 11.39
N GLN A 241 -21.33 -6.54 10.28
CA GLN A 241 -22.31 -7.05 9.30
C GLN A 241 -21.88 -8.36 8.66
N TRP A 242 -20.61 -8.48 8.25
CA TRP A 242 -20.08 -9.72 7.66
C TRP A 242 -20.13 -10.87 8.66
N SER A 243 -19.80 -10.64 9.93
CA SER A 243 -19.69 -11.68 10.95
C SER A 243 -21.02 -12.40 11.26
N GLU A 244 -22.14 -11.80 10.87
CA GLU A 244 -23.49 -12.37 11.00
C GLU A 244 -24.06 -12.86 9.66
N SER A 245 -23.31 -12.73 8.56
CA SER A 245 -23.78 -12.99 7.21
C SER A 245 -23.70 -14.48 6.82
N ALA A 246 -24.51 -14.87 5.82
CA ALA A 246 -24.40 -16.17 5.19
C ALA A 246 -23.02 -16.42 4.53
N HIS A 247 -22.29 -15.36 4.17
CA HIS A 247 -20.92 -15.50 3.65
C HIS A 247 -19.93 -15.92 4.74
N ARG A 248 -20.06 -15.39 5.96
CA ARG A 248 -19.27 -15.87 7.11
C ARG A 248 -19.59 -17.33 7.44
N PHE A 249 -20.86 -17.69 7.35
CA PHE A 249 -21.38 -19.04 7.59
C PHE A 249 -21.59 -19.82 6.28
N SER A 250 -20.62 -19.75 5.36
CA SER A 250 -20.72 -20.42 4.05
C SER A 250 -20.03 -21.78 4.01
N SER A 251 -19.15 -22.10 4.95
CA SER A 251 -18.28 -23.28 4.89
C SER A 251 -18.80 -24.36 5.84
N PHE A 252 -17.93 -25.24 6.36
CA PHE A 252 -18.31 -26.33 7.28
C PHE A 252 -18.92 -25.83 8.61
N ASN A 253 -18.82 -24.52 8.88
CA ASN A 253 -19.52 -23.84 9.98
C ASN A 253 -21.05 -23.71 9.79
N ASN A 254 -21.59 -24.12 8.64
CA ASN A 254 -23.01 -24.15 8.35
C ASN A 254 -23.53 -25.58 8.33
N PRO A 255 -24.45 -25.98 9.24
CA PRO A 255 -24.90 -27.36 9.34
C PRO A 255 -25.53 -27.93 8.06
N ALA A 256 -26.29 -27.12 7.32
CA ALA A 256 -26.96 -27.57 6.10
C ALA A 256 -25.93 -27.81 4.98
N TYR A 257 -25.01 -26.86 4.78
CA TYR A 257 -23.93 -27.02 3.82
C TYR A 257 -23.00 -28.17 4.19
N ARG A 258 -22.60 -28.25 5.47
CA ARG A 258 -21.72 -29.29 6.01
C ARG A 258 -22.26 -30.68 5.71
N ALA A 259 -23.55 -30.92 5.94
CA ALA A 259 -24.17 -32.20 5.61
C ALA A 259 -24.05 -32.52 4.12
N SER A 260 -24.42 -31.57 3.24
CA SER A 260 -24.37 -31.78 1.79
C SER A 260 -22.97 -32.00 1.24
N VAL A 261 -21.97 -31.22 1.68
CA VAL A 261 -20.60 -31.35 1.17
C VAL A 261 -19.92 -32.61 1.69
N LEU A 262 -20.17 -33.02 2.94
CA LEU A 262 -19.61 -34.25 3.49
C LEU A 262 -20.18 -35.49 2.80
N GLU A 263 -21.49 -35.53 2.58
CA GLU A 263 -22.13 -36.60 1.81
C GLU A 263 -21.59 -36.61 0.38
N THR A 264 -21.49 -35.44 -0.27
CA THR A 264 -20.89 -35.33 -1.62
C THR A 264 -19.49 -35.92 -1.60
N MET A 265 -18.60 -35.47 -0.71
CA MET A 265 -17.23 -35.97 -0.61
C MET A 265 -17.15 -37.48 -0.40
N GLN A 266 -18.05 -38.06 0.42
CA GLN A 266 -18.14 -39.51 0.60
C GLN A 266 -18.54 -40.21 -0.70
N VAL A 267 -19.64 -39.80 -1.32
CA VAL A 267 -20.17 -40.42 -2.55
C VAL A 267 -19.16 -40.33 -3.68
N VAL A 268 -18.47 -39.19 -3.86
CA VAL A 268 -17.43 -39.12 -4.90
C VAL A 268 -16.20 -39.95 -4.56
N ARG A 269 -15.79 -40.04 -3.29
CA ARG A 269 -14.67 -40.91 -2.91
C ARG A 269 -14.95 -42.37 -3.21
N GLU A 270 -16.15 -42.84 -2.90
CA GLU A 270 -16.58 -44.21 -3.21
C GLU A 270 -16.62 -44.47 -4.71
N ARG A 271 -16.97 -43.46 -5.52
CA ARG A 271 -17.07 -43.57 -6.98
C ARG A 271 -15.74 -43.43 -7.73
N ASP A 272 -14.95 -42.43 -7.37
CA ASP A 272 -13.80 -41.94 -8.16
C ASP A 272 -12.45 -42.23 -7.46
N GLY A 273 -12.47 -42.65 -6.18
CA GLY A 273 -11.26 -42.89 -5.37
C GLY A 273 -10.71 -41.64 -4.66
N ASP A 274 -11.24 -40.45 -4.97
CA ASP A 274 -10.94 -39.18 -4.30
C ASP A 274 -12.20 -38.28 -4.22
N HIS A 275 -12.12 -37.14 -3.53
CA HIS A 275 -13.21 -36.16 -3.44
C HIS A 275 -13.00 -34.93 -4.34
N GLY A 276 -12.17 -35.03 -5.38
CA GLY A 276 -11.82 -33.91 -6.26
C GLY A 276 -13.04 -33.24 -6.91
N GLN A 277 -14.12 -33.99 -7.16
CA GLN A 277 -15.35 -33.39 -7.70
C GLN A 277 -16.07 -32.47 -6.70
N ALA A 278 -15.85 -32.65 -5.39
CA ALA A 278 -16.39 -31.76 -4.35
C ALA A 278 -15.76 -30.36 -4.41
N ARG A 279 -14.68 -30.16 -5.18
CA ARG A 279 -14.11 -28.83 -5.46
C ARG A 279 -15.12 -27.88 -6.11
N LEU A 280 -16.17 -28.40 -6.79
CA LEU A 280 -17.28 -27.57 -7.27
C LEU A 280 -17.88 -26.73 -6.13
N CYS A 281 -18.12 -27.37 -4.98
CA CYS A 281 -18.67 -26.75 -3.79
C CYS A 281 -17.62 -25.81 -3.16
N ALA A 282 -16.40 -26.31 -3.00
CA ALA A 282 -15.31 -25.59 -2.35
C ALA A 282 -14.92 -24.29 -3.07
N GLY A 283 -15.08 -24.23 -4.40
CA GLY A 283 -14.82 -23.04 -5.20
C GLY A 283 -15.70 -21.84 -4.85
N CYS A 284 -16.80 -22.03 -4.11
CA CYS A 284 -17.66 -20.94 -3.64
C CYS A 284 -17.79 -20.88 -2.12
N HIS A 285 -17.64 -22.02 -1.42
CA HIS A 285 -17.95 -22.13 0.00
C HIS A 285 -16.71 -22.29 0.90
N ASP A 286 -15.69 -22.99 0.41
CA ASP A 286 -14.53 -23.44 1.19
C ASP A 286 -13.21 -22.93 0.61
N LEU A 287 -13.18 -21.64 0.24
CA LEU A 287 -12.05 -21.09 -0.50
C LEU A 287 -10.74 -21.09 0.28
N VAL A 288 -10.77 -20.92 1.60
CA VAL A 288 -9.55 -20.96 2.43
C VAL A 288 -8.89 -22.35 2.40
N PRO A 289 -9.58 -23.47 2.72
CA PRO A 289 -8.97 -24.79 2.61
C PRO A 289 -8.66 -25.17 1.15
N LEU A 290 -9.47 -24.75 0.17
CA LEU A 290 -9.21 -25.03 -1.25
C LEU A 290 -7.93 -24.34 -1.76
N LEU A 291 -7.84 -23.02 -1.60
CA LEU A 291 -6.71 -22.21 -2.09
C LEU A 291 -5.40 -22.53 -1.37
N SER A 292 -5.46 -22.99 -0.13
CA SER A 292 -4.27 -23.47 0.60
C SER A 292 -3.87 -24.90 0.29
N GLY A 293 -4.69 -25.61 -0.51
CA GLY A 293 -4.51 -27.03 -0.83
C GLY A 293 -4.72 -27.96 0.35
N ARG A 294 -5.39 -27.50 1.41
CA ARG A 294 -5.79 -28.32 2.57
C ARG A 294 -7.00 -29.19 2.26
N PHE A 295 -7.95 -28.66 1.47
CA PHE A 295 -9.18 -29.36 1.09
C PHE A 295 -8.91 -30.72 0.44
N ASP A 296 -7.86 -30.82 -0.38
CA ASP A 296 -7.53 -32.04 -1.14
C ASP A 296 -6.67 -33.04 -0.36
N ARG A 297 -6.30 -32.73 0.90
CA ARG A 297 -5.47 -33.65 1.68
C ARG A 297 -6.32 -34.83 2.17
N ALA A 298 -5.71 -36.03 2.18
CA ALA A 298 -6.36 -37.23 2.69
C ALA A 298 -6.66 -37.14 4.20
N ASP A 299 -5.88 -36.36 4.94
CA ASP A 299 -6.05 -36.11 6.39
C ASP A 299 -6.88 -34.84 6.69
N PHE A 300 -7.61 -34.30 5.71
CA PHE A 300 -8.45 -33.13 5.92
C PHE A 300 -9.67 -33.48 6.78
N ASP A 301 -9.66 -32.98 8.02
CA ASP A 301 -10.77 -33.08 8.97
C ASP A 301 -11.36 -31.67 9.22
N PRO A 302 -12.60 -31.38 8.77
CA PRO A 302 -13.20 -30.06 8.92
C PRO A 302 -13.52 -29.67 10.37
N ASP A 303 -13.54 -30.63 11.31
CA ASP A 303 -13.78 -30.35 12.73
C ASP A 303 -12.50 -29.91 13.45
N LEU A 304 -11.33 -30.34 12.95
CA LEU A 304 -10.01 -29.98 13.51
C LEU A 304 -9.33 -28.85 12.72
N ASP A 305 -9.70 -28.67 11.46
CA ASP A 305 -9.06 -27.71 10.57
C ASP A 305 -9.75 -26.33 10.66
N ARG A 306 -9.07 -25.36 11.26
CA ARG A 306 -9.58 -23.99 11.38
C ARG A 306 -9.96 -23.34 10.03
N THR A 307 -9.35 -23.78 8.92
CA THR A 307 -9.66 -23.22 7.59
C THR A 307 -11.06 -23.61 7.13
N ALA A 308 -11.56 -24.79 7.54
CA ALA A 308 -12.92 -25.25 7.26
C ALA A 308 -14.00 -24.40 7.95
N GLN A 309 -13.62 -23.59 8.96
CA GLN A 309 -14.55 -22.76 9.72
C GLN A 309 -14.51 -21.28 9.29
N ALA A 310 -13.67 -20.94 8.30
CA ALA A 310 -13.41 -19.56 7.89
C ALA A 310 -14.59 -18.92 7.14
N GLY A 311 -15.32 -19.70 6.33
CA GLY A 311 -16.30 -19.16 5.38
C GLY A 311 -15.64 -18.33 4.28
N LEU A 312 -16.41 -17.42 3.69
CA LEU A 312 -15.91 -16.39 2.78
C LEU A 312 -15.38 -15.19 3.58
N THR A 313 -14.06 -15.15 3.79
CA THR A 313 -13.38 -14.06 4.51
C THR A 313 -13.33 -12.77 3.71
N CYS A 314 -13.05 -11.64 4.37
CA CYS A 314 -12.82 -10.35 3.71
C CYS A 314 -11.76 -10.51 2.61
N THR A 315 -10.66 -11.17 2.93
CA THR A 315 -9.53 -11.31 2.03
C THR A 315 -9.83 -12.20 0.85
N VAL A 316 -10.57 -13.29 1.02
CA VAL A 316 -10.97 -14.18 -0.08
C VAL A 316 -11.77 -13.41 -1.13
N CYS A 317 -12.81 -12.66 -0.70
CA CYS A 317 -13.62 -11.88 -1.64
C CYS A 317 -12.77 -10.79 -2.32
N HIS A 318 -11.96 -10.06 -1.55
CA HIS A 318 -11.16 -8.95 -2.08
C HIS A 318 -9.91 -9.39 -2.86
N ALA A 319 -9.51 -10.67 -2.78
CA ALA A 319 -8.41 -11.24 -3.55
C ALA A 319 -8.82 -11.65 -4.97
N ILE A 320 -10.12 -11.72 -5.27
CA ILE A 320 -10.63 -11.95 -6.62
C ILE A 320 -10.29 -10.72 -7.49
N THR A 321 -9.62 -10.96 -8.61
CA THR A 321 -9.12 -9.91 -9.50
C THR A 321 -9.85 -9.83 -10.82
N ALA A 322 -10.40 -10.96 -11.29
CA ALA A 322 -11.15 -11.04 -12.53
C ALA A 322 -12.23 -12.13 -12.45
N VAL A 323 -13.33 -11.94 -13.18
CA VAL A 323 -14.30 -13.00 -13.51
C VAL A 323 -13.98 -13.43 -14.93
N ASN A 324 -13.59 -14.68 -15.10
CA ASN A 324 -12.98 -15.15 -16.33
C ASN A 324 -14.02 -15.45 -17.42
N SER A 325 -15.26 -15.75 -17.03
CA SER A 325 -16.37 -15.96 -17.97
C SER A 325 -17.74 -15.86 -17.30
N PRO A 326 -18.84 -15.74 -18.08
CA PRO A 326 -20.20 -15.75 -17.55
C PRO A 326 -20.71 -17.15 -17.18
N ARG A 327 -19.86 -18.19 -17.14
CA ARG A 327 -20.29 -19.59 -16.90
C ARG A 327 -20.73 -19.86 -15.45
N GLY A 328 -20.20 -19.11 -14.49
CA GLY A 328 -20.35 -19.42 -13.07
C GLY A 328 -19.43 -20.55 -12.62
N ASN A 329 -19.77 -21.31 -11.57
CA ASN A 329 -18.92 -22.37 -10.99
C ASN A 329 -17.53 -21.90 -10.56
N ALA A 330 -17.48 -20.75 -9.89
CA ALA A 330 -16.25 -20.11 -9.44
C ALA A 330 -15.27 -19.73 -10.57
N ASP A 331 -15.77 -19.39 -11.76
CA ASP A 331 -14.93 -19.00 -12.91
C ASP A 331 -14.37 -17.58 -12.73
N TYR A 332 -13.45 -17.44 -11.79
CA TYR A 332 -12.76 -16.22 -11.44
C TYR A 332 -11.30 -16.49 -11.06
N THR A 333 -10.49 -15.45 -11.15
CA THR A 333 -9.07 -15.49 -10.80
C THR A 333 -8.85 -14.84 -9.44
N VAL A 334 -8.10 -15.52 -8.59
CA VAL A 334 -7.62 -15.00 -7.31
C VAL A 334 -6.14 -14.68 -7.43
N THR A 335 -5.73 -13.51 -6.95
CA THR A 335 -4.32 -13.13 -6.83
C THR A 335 -3.99 -13.01 -5.35
N PRO A 336 -2.90 -13.63 -4.85
CA PRO A 336 -2.46 -13.45 -3.48
C PRO A 336 -2.34 -11.95 -3.15
N PRO A 337 -3.03 -11.45 -2.12
CA PRO A 337 -2.96 -10.04 -1.76
C PRO A 337 -1.55 -9.69 -1.31
N GLN A 338 -1.07 -8.52 -1.74
CA GLN A 338 0.19 -7.97 -1.25
C GLN A 338 -0.08 -7.09 -0.04
N HIS A 339 0.65 -7.31 1.05
CA HIS A 339 0.46 -6.58 2.28
C HIS A 339 1.56 -5.54 2.51
N TYR A 340 1.26 -4.56 3.36
CA TYR A 340 2.25 -3.60 3.82
C TYR A 340 3.34 -4.30 4.67
N PRO A 341 4.54 -3.69 4.78
CA PRO A 341 5.58 -4.19 5.68
C PRO A 341 5.05 -4.52 7.07
N PHE A 342 5.48 -5.64 7.64
CA PHE A 342 5.17 -6.06 9.01
C PHE A 342 3.71 -6.46 9.28
N VAL A 343 2.98 -6.96 8.28
CA VAL A 343 1.62 -7.47 8.50
C VAL A 343 1.59 -8.73 9.38
N ASP A 344 2.53 -9.65 9.20
CA ASP A 344 2.52 -10.98 9.82
C ASP A 344 3.41 -11.07 11.07
N THR A 345 3.65 -9.94 11.75
CA THR A 345 4.52 -9.90 12.94
C THR A 345 3.72 -9.83 14.22
N ASP A 346 4.19 -10.50 15.27
CA ASP A 346 3.63 -10.36 16.62
C ASP A 346 4.22 -9.17 17.41
N HIS A 347 5.23 -8.48 16.86
CA HIS A 347 5.89 -7.38 17.56
C HIS A 347 5.04 -6.10 17.52
N ALA A 348 4.53 -5.67 18.68
CA ALA A 348 3.59 -4.55 18.81
C ALA A 348 4.05 -3.25 18.09
N VAL A 349 5.33 -2.89 18.17
CA VAL A 349 5.86 -1.70 17.49
C VAL A 349 5.84 -1.85 15.96
N LEU A 350 6.12 -3.04 15.45
CA LEU A 350 6.15 -3.28 14.00
C LEU A 350 4.73 -3.35 13.43
N GLN A 351 3.77 -3.92 14.15
CA GLN A 351 2.35 -3.81 13.81
C GLN A 351 1.85 -2.36 13.85
N TRP A 352 2.27 -1.58 14.84
CA TRP A 352 1.95 -0.16 14.87
C TRP A 352 2.51 0.56 13.64
N LEU A 353 3.77 0.29 13.26
CA LEU A 353 4.36 0.84 12.02
C LEU A 353 3.58 0.42 10.78
N ASN A 354 3.16 -0.84 10.67
CA ASN A 354 2.30 -1.32 9.59
C ASN A 354 1.02 -0.47 9.44
N ARG A 355 0.28 -0.27 10.55
CA ARG A 355 -0.92 0.56 10.58
C ARG A 355 -0.64 2.00 10.15
N GLN A 356 0.45 2.60 10.64
CA GLN A 356 0.79 3.97 10.28
C GLN A 356 1.16 4.12 8.80
N LEU A 357 1.84 3.13 8.20
CA LEU A 357 2.15 3.14 6.77
C LEU A 357 0.86 3.11 5.93
N ILE A 358 -0.10 2.25 6.28
CA ILE A 358 -1.40 2.16 5.59
C ILE A 358 -2.16 3.49 5.72
N LYS A 359 -2.29 4.03 6.93
CA LYS A 359 -2.98 5.31 7.16
C LYS A 359 -2.29 6.45 6.41
N ALA A 360 -0.97 6.46 6.32
CA ALA A 360 -0.21 7.53 5.67
C ALA A 360 -0.32 7.51 4.14
N LYS A 361 -0.33 6.34 3.52
CA LYS A 361 -0.32 6.13 2.05
C LYS A 361 -1.34 5.07 1.59
N PRO A 362 -2.66 5.22 1.83
CA PRO A 362 -3.64 4.15 1.65
C PRO A 362 -3.90 3.69 0.20
N ALA A 363 -3.32 4.36 -0.80
CA ALA A 363 -3.57 4.06 -2.21
C ALA A 363 -3.23 2.62 -2.60
N PHE A 364 -2.07 2.11 -2.13
CA PHE A 364 -1.68 0.71 -2.37
C PHE A 364 -2.62 -0.29 -1.69
N HIS A 365 -3.16 0.05 -0.51
CA HIS A 365 -4.16 -0.78 0.18
C HIS A 365 -5.46 -0.83 -0.64
N LYS A 366 -5.97 0.33 -1.07
CA LYS A 366 -7.17 0.43 -1.89
C LYS A 366 -7.05 -0.36 -3.20
N GLN A 367 -5.92 -0.26 -3.90
CA GLN A 367 -5.69 -1.00 -5.14
C GLN A 367 -5.60 -2.51 -4.90
N THR A 368 -4.99 -2.91 -3.78
CA THR A 368 -4.84 -4.32 -3.41
C THR A 368 -6.19 -4.97 -3.11
N PHE A 369 -7.13 -4.29 -2.46
CA PHE A 369 -8.39 -4.92 -2.04
C PHE A 369 -9.61 -4.51 -2.90
N LEU A 370 -9.56 -3.42 -3.66
CA LEU A 370 -10.68 -2.94 -4.48
C LEU A 370 -10.32 -2.85 -5.97
N LYS A 371 -10.53 -3.96 -6.67
CA LYS A 371 -10.45 -4.08 -8.13
C LYS A 371 -11.75 -3.66 -8.82
N PRO A 372 -11.72 -3.26 -10.12
CA PRO A 372 -12.92 -2.90 -10.88
C PRO A 372 -14.02 -3.98 -10.86
N VAL A 373 -13.65 -5.25 -10.87
CA VAL A 373 -14.60 -6.39 -10.88
C VAL A 373 -15.62 -6.30 -9.74
N HIS A 374 -15.22 -5.87 -8.54
CA HIS A 374 -16.10 -5.73 -7.36
C HIS A 374 -17.26 -4.75 -7.56
N ARG A 375 -17.18 -3.85 -8.54
CA ARG A 375 -18.23 -2.89 -8.87
C ARG A 375 -19.24 -3.43 -9.89
N SER A 376 -19.00 -4.62 -10.43
CA SER A 376 -19.83 -5.24 -11.47
C SER A 376 -20.77 -6.31 -10.89
N ALA A 377 -21.89 -6.56 -11.56
CA ALA A 377 -22.76 -7.71 -11.25
C ALA A 377 -22.06 -9.07 -11.50
N ALA A 378 -21.08 -9.09 -12.42
CA ALA A 378 -20.34 -10.31 -12.77
C ALA A 378 -19.54 -10.86 -11.58
N PHE A 379 -19.08 -10.01 -10.66
CA PHE A 379 -18.38 -10.46 -9.45
C PHE A 379 -19.18 -11.49 -8.66
N CYS A 380 -20.45 -11.20 -8.38
CA CYS A 380 -21.33 -12.11 -7.65
C CYS A 380 -21.66 -13.37 -8.48
N SER A 381 -21.61 -13.28 -9.81
CA SER A 381 -21.93 -14.40 -10.71
C SER A 381 -20.96 -15.57 -10.58
N GLY A 382 -19.74 -15.33 -10.11
CA GLY A 382 -18.76 -16.38 -9.83
C GLY A 382 -19.35 -17.49 -8.96
N CYS A 383 -20.10 -17.11 -7.91
CA CYS A 383 -20.74 -18.05 -6.98
C CYS A 383 -22.26 -18.14 -7.16
N HIS A 384 -22.94 -17.06 -7.56
CA HIS A 384 -24.41 -17.03 -7.71
C HIS A 384 -24.91 -17.49 -9.09
N LYS A 385 -24.03 -18.11 -9.88
CA LYS A 385 -24.37 -18.87 -11.08
C LYS A 385 -23.65 -20.21 -11.03
N VAL A 386 -24.42 -21.28 -11.08
CA VAL A 386 -23.94 -22.64 -10.91
C VAL A 386 -24.56 -23.56 -11.97
N HIS A 387 -23.80 -24.56 -12.34
CA HIS A 387 -24.26 -25.71 -13.10
C HIS A 387 -23.56 -26.97 -12.60
N LEU A 388 -24.23 -28.11 -12.71
CA LEU A 388 -23.67 -29.42 -12.41
C LEU A 388 -23.09 -29.98 -13.72
N PRO A 389 -21.76 -30.11 -13.85
CA PRO A 389 -21.17 -30.70 -15.04
C PRO A 389 -21.40 -32.21 -15.06
N GLN A 390 -21.37 -32.80 -16.26
CA GLN A 390 -21.50 -34.25 -16.41
C GLN A 390 -20.40 -35.01 -15.66
N SER A 391 -19.19 -34.44 -15.53
CA SER A 391 -18.13 -35.03 -14.70
C SER A 391 -18.52 -35.17 -13.24
N LEU A 392 -19.38 -34.30 -12.69
CA LEU A 392 -19.86 -34.42 -11.31
C LEU A 392 -20.96 -35.46 -11.19
N ASN A 393 -21.96 -35.44 -12.07
CA ASN A 393 -23.20 -36.20 -11.89
C ASN A 393 -23.31 -37.48 -12.74
N GLY A 394 -22.38 -37.73 -13.67
CA GLY A 394 -22.39 -38.88 -14.57
C GLY A 394 -23.51 -38.91 -15.62
N TYR A 395 -24.38 -37.89 -15.66
CA TYR A 395 -25.58 -37.87 -16.50
C TYR A 395 -25.49 -36.85 -17.64
N LYS A 396 -25.68 -35.57 -17.33
CA LYS A 396 -25.62 -34.47 -18.31
C LYS A 396 -25.36 -33.15 -17.59
N TRP A 397 -25.08 -32.11 -18.36
CA TRP A 397 -25.07 -30.76 -17.84
C TRP A 397 -26.47 -30.39 -17.28
N LEU A 398 -26.53 -29.98 -16.02
CA LEU A 398 -27.76 -29.53 -15.36
C LEU A 398 -27.58 -28.12 -14.82
N ARG A 399 -28.61 -27.28 -14.97
CA ARG A 399 -28.62 -25.96 -14.36
C ARG A 399 -28.82 -26.10 -12.85
N GLY A 400 -27.91 -25.53 -12.07
CA GLY A 400 -28.07 -25.34 -10.63
C GLY A 400 -28.65 -23.97 -10.31
N GLN A 401 -28.28 -23.41 -9.15
CA GLN A 401 -28.59 -22.04 -8.77
C GLN A 401 -28.18 -21.05 -9.88
N ASN A 402 -29.05 -20.12 -10.26
CA ASN A 402 -28.72 -19.10 -11.25
C ASN A 402 -29.50 -17.82 -11.02
N HIS A 403 -29.04 -17.04 -10.05
CA HIS A 403 -29.62 -15.74 -9.76
C HIS A 403 -29.11 -14.67 -10.74
N PHE A 404 -27.89 -14.83 -11.24
CA PHE A 404 -27.27 -13.84 -12.12
C PHE A 404 -28.03 -13.68 -13.44
N ASP A 405 -28.35 -14.77 -14.14
CA ASP A 405 -29.06 -14.65 -15.42
C ASP A 405 -30.50 -14.16 -15.20
N SER A 406 -31.17 -14.61 -14.12
CA SER A 406 -32.50 -14.09 -13.76
C SER A 406 -32.48 -12.58 -13.53
N PHE A 407 -31.46 -12.06 -12.84
CA PHE A 407 -31.26 -10.63 -12.67
C PHE A 407 -30.95 -9.94 -14.00
N ALA A 408 -29.96 -10.42 -14.76
CA ALA A 408 -29.52 -9.81 -16.01
C ALA A 408 -30.62 -9.78 -17.09
N LEU A 409 -31.49 -10.78 -17.12
CA LEU A 409 -32.63 -10.86 -18.05
C LEU A 409 -33.87 -10.10 -17.54
N SER A 410 -33.89 -9.66 -16.28
CA SER A 410 -34.97 -8.83 -15.74
C SER A 410 -34.84 -7.38 -16.21
N GLY A 411 -35.96 -6.66 -16.27
CA GLY A 411 -35.95 -5.22 -16.54
C GLY A 411 -35.34 -4.40 -15.41
N VAL A 412 -35.19 -4.97 -14.21
CA VAL A 412 -34.50 -4.32 -13.07
C VAL A 412 -33.03 -4.07 -13.41
N SER A 413 -32.36 -4.98 -14.11
CA SER A 413 -30.96 -4.78 -14.55
C SER A 413 -30.80 -3.65 -15.57
N GLY A 414 -31.88 -3.26 -16.24
CA GLY A 414 -31.87 -2.38 -17.42
C GLY A 414 -31.36 -3.03 -18.71
N GLN A 415 -31.00 -4.33 -18.70
CA GLN A 415 -30.47 -5.04 -19.88
C GLN A 415 -31.46 -6.02 -20.51
N GLY A 416 -32.47 -6.48 -19.76
CA GLY A 416 -33.38 -7.53 -20.18
C GLY A 416 -34.38 -7.10 -21.24
N ALA A 417 -34.05 -7.23 -22.53
CA ALA A 417 -34.90 -6.81 -23.65
C ALA A 417 -36.28 -7.47 -23.70
N SER A 418 -36.42 -8.67 -23.12
CA SER A 418 -37.69 -9.42 -23.05
C SER A 418 -38.48 -9.16 -21.76
N SER A 419 -38.09 -8.18 -20.94
CA SER A 419 -38.81 -7.89 -19.70
C SER A 419 -40.17 -7.25 -19.98
N PHE A 420 -41.19 -7.69 -19.25
CA PHE A 420 -42.54 -7.11 -19.30
C PHE A 420 -42.69 -5.89 -18.37
N TYR A 421 -41.74 -5.70 -17.45
CA TYR A 421 -41.71 -4.58 -16.49
C TYR A 421 -40.31 -3.99 -16.41
N TYR A 422 -40.21 -2.66 -16.38
CA TYR A 422 -38.97 -1.92 -16.13
C TYR A 422 -39.24 -0.91 -15.01
N PRO A 423 -38.44 -0.91 -13.93
CA PRO A 423 -38.54 0.14 -12.93
C PRO A 423 -38.09 1.48 -13.52
N PRO A 424 -38.53 2.63 -12.94
CA PRO A 424 -38.09 3.95 -13.37
C PRO A 424 -36.57 4.14 -13.33
N GLN A 425 -35.88 3.43 -12.43
CA GLN A 425 -34.42 3.42 -12.32
C GLN A 425 -33.92 1.98 -12.36
N ALA A 426 -33.01 1.69 -13.30
CA ALA A 426 -32.34 0.41 -13.39
C ALA A 426 -31.29 0.25 -12.29
N VAL A 427 -31.17 -0.97 -11.78
CA VAL A 427 -30.17 -1.41 -10.81
C VAL A 427 -29.12 -2.21 -11.57
N GLY A 428 -27.97 -1.60 -11.89
CA GLY A 428 -26.96 -2.23 -12.76
C GLY A 428 -26.06 -3.26 -12.08
N ARG A 429 -26.14 -3.40 -10.74
CA ARG A 429 -25.27 -4.32 -9.98
C ARG A 429 -25.93 -4.83 -8.70
N CYS A 430 -25.64 -6.08 -8.34
CA CYS A 430 -26.18 -6.78 -7.17
C CYS A 430 -25.93 -5.99 -5.86
N ALA A 431 -24.73 -5.40 -5.73
CA ALA A 431 -24.31 -4.65 -4.55
C ALA A 431 -25.18 -3.43 -4.24
N GLN A 432 -25.92 -2.86 -5.20
CA GLN A 432 -26.83 -1.74 -4.90
C GLN A 432 -27.98 -2.13 -3.97
N CYS A 433 -28.47 -3.37 -4.04
CA CYS A 433 -29.51 -3.88 -3.14
C CYS A 433 -28.94 -4.68 -1.96
N HIS A 434 -27.88 -5.46 -2.20
CA HIS A 434 -27.33 -6.38 -1.20
C HIS A 434 -26.18 -5.82 -0.36
N MET A 435 -25.60 -4.69 -0.76
CA MET A 435 -24.53 -3.98 -0.05
C MET A 435 -24.77 -2.47 -0.11
N PRO A 436 -25.94 -1.98 0.34
CA PRO A 436 -26.25 -0.55 0.29
C PRO A 436 -25.28 0.25 1.16
N LEU A 437 -25.10 1.53 0.82
CA LEU A 437 -24.33 2.46 1.65
C LEU A 437 -24.96 2.55 3.05
N GLN A 438 -24.13 2.45 4.09
CA GLN A 438 -24.54 2.54 5.49
C GLN A 438 -23.74 3.63 6.19
N PRO A 439 -24.33 4.43 7.09
CA PRO A 439 -23.56 5.34 7.93
C PRO A 439 -22.40 4.61 8.62
N SER A 440 -21.22 5.21 8.59
CA SER A 440 -20.02 4.65 9.23
C SER A 440 -19.06 5.73 9.68
N ASP A 441 -18.43 5.49 10.83
CA ASP A 441 -17.33 6.29 11.37
C ASP A 441 -15.96 5.63 11.16
N ASP A 442 -15.90 4.51 10.42
CA ASP A 442 -14.66 3.82 10.09
C ASP A 442 -13.68 4.74 9.34
N PHE A 443 -12.38 4.46 9.46
CA PHE A 443 -11.33 5.30 8.86
C PHE A 443 -11.48 5.51 7.34
N ALA A 444 -12.12 4.56 6.65
CA ALA A 444 -12.33 4.60 5.21
C ALA A 444 -13.67 5.24 4.78
N ALA A 445 -14.53 5.63 5.73
CA ALA A 445 -15.82 6.20 5.44
C ALA A 445 -15.70 7.52 4.67
N ASN A 446 -16.63 7.75 3.74
CA ASN A 446 -16.60 8.93 2.87
C ASN A 446 -18.01 9.36 2.45
N HIS A 447 -18.13 10.56 1.90
CA HIS A 447 -19.37 11.03 1.29
C HIS A 447 -19.54 10.38 -0.08
N PHE A 448 -20.33 9.32 -0.13
CA PHE A 448 -20.64 8.58 -1.35
C PHE A 448 -21.96 9.00 -2.02
N ASP A 449 -22.76 9.80 -1.33
CA ASP A 449 -24.06 10.32 -1.79
C ASP A 449 -24.29 11.77 -1.29
N ASP A 450 -25.42 12.36 -1.69
CA ASP A 450 -25.79 13.74 -1.36
C ASP A 450 -26.41 13.89 0.05
N SER A 451 -26.38 12.84 0.88
CA SER A 451 -26.95 12.89 2.24
C SER A 451 -26.14 13.77 3.19
N GLY A 452 -24.86 14.01 2.87
CA GLY A 452 -23.93 14.70 3.76
C GLY A 452 -23.41 13.84 4.91
N GLU A 453 -23.80 12.55 4.99
CA GLU A 453 -23.28 11.61 5.98
C GLU A 453 -22.06 10.86 5.43
N LEU A 454 -21.18 10.42 6.34
CA LEU A 454 -20.10 9.48 6.01
C LEU A 454 -20.68 8.08 5.91
N LYS A 455 -20.33 7.36 4.85
CA LYS A 455 -20.76 5.97 4.59
C LYS A 455 -19.58 5.06 4.30
#